data_AF-Q606Z5-F1
#
_entry.id   AF-Q606Z5-F1
#
_cell.length_a   1.000
_cell.length_b   1.000
_cell.length_c   1.000
_cell.angle_alpha   90.00
_cell.angle_beta   90.00
_cell.angle_gamma   90.00
#
_symmetry.space_group_name_H-M   'P 1'
#
loop_
_entity.id
_entity.type
_entity.pdbx_description
1 polymer ?
#
loop_
_entity_poly.entity_id
_entity_poly.type
_entity_poly.pdbx_seq_one_letter_code
_entity_poly.pdbx_strand_id
1 'polypeptide(L)' 'MFTWDDPRRIALSLQRSAESSGRRKAGPFRSAMSMLNFYINRAGSQLSESRRACLEAAKDELRALYGRPRRRLPP' A
#
# COMPACT_ATOMS: atom_id res chain seq x y z
N MET A 1 -6.51 -4.20 -8.43
CA MET A 1 -5.37 -3.77 -7.59
C MET A 1 -5.82 -3.40 -6.17
N PHE A 2 -6.88 -2.61 -6.01
CA PHE A 2 -7.45 -2.24 -4.70
C PHE A 2 -8.89 -2.74 -4.53
N THR A 3 -9.18 -3.98 -4.91
CA THR A 3 -10.53 -4.56 -4.81
C THR A 3 -10.72 -5.39 -3.55
N TRP A 4 -9.62 -5.86 -2.93
CA TRP A 4 -9.63 -6.73 -1.76
C TRP A 4 -9.84 -5.97 -0.45
N ASP A 5 -10.46 -6.63 0.53
CA ASP A 5 -10.56 -6.18 1.93
C ASP A 5 -9.42 -6.72 2.82
N ASP A 6 -8.45 -7.41 2.21
CA ASP A 6 -7.26 -7.91 2.90
C ASP A 6 -6.06 -6.97 2.64
N PRO A 7 -5.53 -6.29 3.68
CA PRO A 7 -4.40 -5.36 3.54
C PRO A 7 -3.14 -6.02 2.98
N ARG A 8 -2.90 -7.30 3.29
CA ARG A 8 -1.72 -8.04 2.81
C ARG A 8 -1.82 -8.32 1.32
N ARG A 9 -3.01 -8.67 0.82
CA ARG A 9 -3.23 -8.85 -0.64
C ARG A 9 -3.03 -7.55 -1.41
N ILE A 10 -3.50 -6.43 -0.87
CA ILE A 10 -3.27 -5.10 -1.46
C ILE A 10 -1.77 -4.80 -1.52
N ALA A 11 -1.05 -5.01 -0.42
CA ALA A 11 0.39 -4.78 -0.33
C ALA A 11 1.17 -5.66 -1.33
N LEU A 12 0.86 -6.96 -1.43
CA LEU A 12 1.48 -7.88 -2.38
C LEU A 12 1.19 -7.50 -3.85
N SER A 13 -0.01 -7.00 -4.14
CA SER A 13 -0.33 -6.52 -5.50
C SER A 13 0.49 -5.27 -5.84
N LEU A 14 0.61 -4.34 -4.91
CA LEU A 14 1.42 -3.12 -5.07
C LEU A 14 2.90 -3.42 -5.24
N GLN A 15 3.42 -4.34 -4.45
CA GLN A 15 4.80 -4.81 -4.56
C GLN A 15 5.05 -5.35 -5.97
N ARG A 16 4.25 -6.32 -6.43
CA ARG A 16 4.42 -6.91 -7.77
C ARG A 16 4.34 -5.89 -8.89
N SER A 17 3.40 -4.95 -8.82
CA SER A 17 3.32 -3.87 -9.83
C SER A 17 4.51 -2.93 -9.78
N ALA A 18 5.04 -2.61 -8.59
CA ALA A 18 6.22 -1.77 -8.44
C ALA A 18 7.51 -2.47 -8.90
N GLU A 19 7.63 -3.77 -8.67
CA GLU A 19 8.76 -4.60 -9.12
C GLU A 19 8.73 -4.85 -10.63
N SER A 20 7.56 -5.12 -11.23
CA SER A 20 7.44 -5.33 -12.68
C SER A 20 7.73 -4.07 -13.50
N SER A 21 7.59 -2.89 -12.91
CA SER A 21 7.85 -1.62 -13.58
C SER A 21 9.33 -1.25 -13.62
N GLY A 22 10.09 -1.93 -14.48
CA GLY A 22 11.57 -1.89 -14.57
C GLY A 22 12.22 -0.60 -15.12
N ARG A 23 11.58 0.58 -15.08
CA ARG A 23 12.17 1.85 -15.55
C ARG A 23 11.84 3.02 -14.64
N ARG A 24 12.43 3.14 -13.44
CA ARG A 24 12.22 4.33 -12.59
C ARG A 24 13.43 4.75 -11.78
N LYS A 25 13.53 6.08 -11.58
CA LYS A 25 14.50 6.79 -10.73
C LYS A 25 14.32 6.54 -9.22
N ALA A 26 13.23 5.88 -8.80
CA ALA A 26 12.86 5.69 -7.38
C ALA A 26 12.63 4.20 -7.09
N GLY A 27 13.10 3.76 -5.92
CA GLY A 27 13.01 2.35 -5.51
C GLY A 27 11.57 1.80 -5.43
N PRO A 28 11.40 0.47 -5.59
CA PRO A 28 10.10 -0.19 -5.71
C PRO A 28 9.18 0.08 -4.52
N PHE A 29 9.72 0.08 -3.29
CA PHE A 29 8.96 0.47 -2.08
C PHE A 29 8.35 1.87 -2.18
N ARG A 30 9.13 2.88 -2.61
CA ARG A 30 8.66 4.26 -2.71
C ARG A 30 7.57 4.36 -3.78
N SER A 31 7.72 3.65 -4.90
CA SER A 31 6.72 3.59 -5.95
C SER A 31 5.40 2.98 -5.45
N ALA A 32 5.46 1.83 -4.78
CA ALA A 32 4.30 1.16 -4.22
C ALA A 32 3.59 2.01 -3.15
N MET A 33 4.35 2.62 -2.23
CA MET A 33 3.79 3.48 -1.19
C MET A 33 3.13 4.75 -1.77
N SER A 34 3.76 5.39 -2.76
CA SER A 34 3.17 6.55 -3.44
C SER A 34 1.88 6.19 -4.16
N MET A 35 1.80 5.02 -4.78
CA MET A 35 0.60 4.54 -5.47
C MET A 35 -0.56 4.30 -4.49
N LEU A 36 -0.26 3.71 -3.33
CA LEU A 36 -1.25 3.51 -2.26
C LEU A 36 -1.75 4.85 -1.69
N ASN A 37 -0.83 5.78 -1.38
CA ASN A 37 -1.19 7.11 -0.91
C ASN A 37 -2.02 7.88 -1.96
N PHE A 38 -1.65 7.79 -3.24
CA PHE A 38 -2.40 8.41 -4.32
C PHE A 38 -3.82 7.86 -4.40
N TYR A 39 -4.01 6.54 -4.27
CA TYR A 39 -5.34 5.94 -4.27
C TYR A 39 -6.19 6.43 -3.09
N ILE A 40 -5.62 6.44 -1.88
CA ILE A 40 -6.31 6.95 -0.67
C ILE A 40 -6.71 8.42 -0.85
N ASN A 41 -5.78 9.25 -1.30
CA ASN A 41 -6.02 10.68 -1.50
C ASN A 41 -7.04 10.95 -2.61
N ARG A 42 -6.99 10.19 -3.71
CA ARG A 42 -7.91 10.32 -4.84
C ARG A 42 -9.32 9.89 -4.48
N ALA A 43 -9.46 8.80 -3.74
CA ALA A 43 -10.77 8.32 -3.33
C ALA A 43 -11.38 9.19 -2.22
N GLY A 44 -10.55 9.76 -1.34
CA GLY A 44 -10.97 10.82 -0.41
C GLY A 44 -12.22 10.44 0.39
N SER A 45 -13.29 11.23 0.27
CA SER A 45 -14.59 11.03 0.93
C SER A 45 -15.41 9.85 0.39
N GLN A 46 -15.01 9.24 -0.72
CA GLN A 46 -15.68 8.06 -1.29
C GLN A 46 -15.27 6.75 -0.59
N LEU A 47 -14.25 6.78 0.26
CA LEU A 47 -13.85 5.62 1.07
C LEU A 47 -14.66 5.55 2.35
N SER A 48 -15.29 4.40 2.60
CA SER A 48 -15.76 4.09 3.94
C SER A 48 -14.59 4.05 4.94
N GLU A 49 -14.88 4.30 6.21
CA GLU A 49 -13.86 4.25 7.27
C GLU A 49 -13.17 2.88 7.33
N SER A 50 -13.92 1.80 7.15
CA SER A 50 -13.39 0.44 7.10
C SER A 50 -12.40 0.25 5.94
N ARG A 51 -12.73 0.76 4.75
CA ARG A 51 -11.86 0.68 3.57
C ARG A 51 -10.62 1.54 3.76
N ARG A 52 -10.76 2.73 4.34
CA ARG A 52 -9.62 3.60 4.69
C ARG A 52 -8.69 2.92 5.70
N ALA A 53 -9.25 2.28 6.72
CA ALA A 53 -8.48 1.51 7.71
C ALA A 53 -7.72 0.34 7.05
N CYS A 54 -8.38 -0.41 6.16
CA CYS A 54 -7.74 -1.47 5.39
C CYS A 54 -6.58 -0.95 4.51
N LEU A 55 -6.76 0.17 3.82
CA LEU A 55 -5.72 0.77 2.98
C LEU A 55 -4.56 1.34 3.82
N GLU A 56 -4.84 1.88 5.00
CA GLU A 56 -3.80 2.30 5.94
C GLU A 56 -3.02 1.10 6.47
N ALA A 57 -3.68 -0.01 6.85
CA ALA A 57 -3.02 -1.25 7.25
C ALA A 57 -2.17 -1.85 6.12
N ALA A 58 -2.63 -1.74 4.87
CA ALA A 58 -1.86 -2.16 3.70
C ALA A 58 -0.52 -1.42 3.57
N LYS A 59 -0.40 -0.17 4.07
CA LYS A 59 0.88 0.57 4.09
C LYS A 59 1.89 -0.10 5.01
N ASP A 60 1.42 -0.66 6.12
CA ASP A 60 2.28 -1.34 7.08
C ASP A 60 2.64 -2.75 6.63
N GLU A 61 1.72 -3.48 6.01
CA GLU A 61 2.04 -4.72 5.30
C GLU A 61 3.08 -4.48 4.19
N LEU A 62 2.94 -3.38 3.44
CA LEU A 62 3.94 -2.99 2.45
C LEU A 62 5.30 -2.72 3.10
N ARG A 63 5.37 -2.03 4.25
CA ARG A 63 6.63 -1.84 4.98
C ARG A 63 7.26 -3.17 5.36
N ALA A 64 6.46 -4.10 5.89
CA ALA A 64 6.93 -5.43 6.29
C ALA A 64 7.50 -6.21 5.11
N LEU A 65 6.83 -6.19 3.94
CA LEU A 65 7.31 -6.86 2.72
C LEU A 65 8.68 -6.35 2.24
N TYR A 66 9.01 -5.08 2.51
CA TYR A 66 10.30 -4.48 2.19
C TYR A 66 11.27 -4.43 3.38
N GLY A 67 11.02 -5.20 4.46
CA GLY A 67 11.90 -5.28 5.63
C GLY A 67 11.96 -4.00 6.47
N ARG A 68 10.95 -3.12 6.36
CA ARG A 68 10.86 -1.87 7.12
C ARG A 68 9.93 -2.03 8.33
N PRO A 69 10.19 -1.33 9.44
CA PRO A 69 9.32 -1.37 10.61
C PRO A 69 7.92 -0.84 10.26
N ARG A 70 6.88 -1.54 10.74
CA ARG A 70 5.49 -1.10 10.63
C ARG A 70 5.32 0.20 11.43
N ARG A 71 4.61 1.18 10.87
CA ARG A 71 4.43 2.49 11.53
C ARG A 71 3.27 2.47 12.53
N ARG A 72 2.27 1.62 12.29
CA ARG A 72 1.24 1.29 13.28
C ARG A 72 1.20 -0.21 13.49
N LEU A 73 1.71 -0.63 14.65
CA LEU A 73 1.19 -1.72 15.48
C LEU A 73 2.05 -1.77 16.74
N PRO A 74 1.44 -1.55 17.92
CA PRO A 74 1.63 -2.54 18.97
C PRO A 74 0.28 -2.90 19.64
N PRO A 75 0.31 -3.97 20.44
CA PRO A 75 0.08 -5.37 20.05
C PRO A 75 -1.29 -5.65 19.39
#